data_AF-X0RRW2-F1
#
_entry.id   AF-X0RRW2-F1
#
_cell.length_a   1.000
_cell.length_b   1.000
_cell.length_c   1.000
_cell.angle_alpha   90.00
_cell.angle_beta   90.00
_cell.angle_gamma   90.00
#
_symmetry.space_group_name_H-M   'P 1'
#
loop_
_entity.id
_entity.type
_entity.pdbx_description
1 polymer ?
#
loop_
_entity_poly.entity_id
_entity_poly.type
_entity_poly.pdbx_seq_one_letter_code
_entity_poly.pdbx_strand_id
1 'polypeptide(L)'
;LREWKKFDTTLRNELSRYRASKKSKDAAVYIRGEDYFDPFLAIEAHWAINEKSPLEAERFLDRLRWERIEELEREHYFDIDYLIAYALKLQILERWQRIDSEGGMRVLQDLVSA
;
A
#
# COMPACT_ATOMS: atom_id res chain seq x y z
N LEU A 1 8.94 -6.82 -12.42
CA LEU A 1 7.49 -7.14 -12.24
C LEU A 1 7.11 -8.17 -11.14
N ARG A 2 7.65 -9.40 -11.12
CA ARG A 2 7.21 -10.46 -10.17
C ARG A 2 7.43 -10.07 -8.71
N GLU A 3 8.58 -9.48 -8.42
CA GLU A 3 8.94 -8.99 -7.09
C GLU A 3 7.99 -7.90 -6.59
N TRP A 4 7.58 -6.98 -7.47
CA TRP A 4 6.55 -5.98 -7.14
C TRP A 4 5.22 -6.63 -6.76
N LYS A 5 4.76 -7.60 -7.57
CA LYS A 5 3.49 -8.29 -7.31
C LYS A 5 3.55 -9.07 -6.00
N LYS A 6 4.68 -9.72 -5.69
CA LYS A 6 4.89 -10.41 -4.42
C LYS A 6 4.81 -9.42 -3.27
N PHE A 7 5.57 -8.33 -3.32
CA PHE A 7 5.55 -7.28 -2.31
C PHE A 7 4.15 -6.69 -2.06
N ASP A 8 3.45 -6.24 -3.11
CA ASP A 8 2.13 -5.60 -2.95
C ASP A 8 1.08 -6.60 -2.45
N THR A 9 1.17 -7.88 -2.87
CA THR A 9 0.31 -8.95 -2.35
C THR A 9 0.57 -9.19 -0.86
N THR A 10 1.84 -9.32 -0.46
CA THR A 10 2.23 -9.52 0.94
C THR A 10 1.77 -8.34 1.81
N LEU A 11 2.05 -7.10 1.41
CA LEU A 11 1.62 -5.92 2.15
C LEU A 11 0.09 -5.89 2.33
N ARG A 12 -0.67 -6.21 1.29
CA ARG A 12 -2.14 -6.27 1.37
C ARG A 12 -2.63 -7.42 2.25
N ASN A 13 -1.96 -8.56 2.23
CA ASN A 13 -2.29 -9.70 3.08
C ASN A 13 -2.06 -9.33 4.55
N GLU A 14 -0.94 -8.70 4.90
CA GLU A 14 -0.67 -8.22 6.26
C GLU A 14 -1.72 -7.22 6.74
N LEU A 15 -2.04 -6.20 5.93
CA LEU A 15 -3.13 -5.27 6.23
C LEU A 15 -4.48 -5.98 6.44
N SER A 16 -4.75 -7.02 5.64
CA SER A 16 -5.98 -7.81 5.75
C SER A 16 -6.01 -8.65 7.02
N ARG A 17 -4.89 -9.24 7.44
CA ARG A 17 -4.75 -9.98 8.70
C ARG A 17 -5.09 -9.09 9.89
N TYR A 18 -4.49 -7.89 9.96
CA TYR A 18 -4.77 -6.94 11.03
C TYR A 18 -6.23 -6.46 11.04
N ARG A 19 -6.80 -6.14 9.88
CA ARG A 19 -8.21 -5.72 9.75
C ARG A 19 -9.19 -6.83 10.14
N ALA A 20 -8.90 -8.08 9.77
CA ALA A 20 -9.71 -9.23 10.13
C ALA A 20 -9.64 -9.51 11.64
N SER A 21 -8.44 -9.46 12.22
CA SER A 21 -8.22 -9.60 13.67
C SER A 21 -9.01 -8.57 14.48
N LYS A 22 -8.96 -7.28 14.09
CA LYS A 22 -9.72 -6.20 14.74
C LYS A 22 -11.24 -6.40 14.67
N LYS A 23 -11.74 -7.09 13.64
CA LYS A 23 -13.16 -7.37 13.42
C LYS A 23 -13.58 -8.77 13.88
N SER A 24 -12.70 -9.52 14.55
CA SER A 24 -12.91 -10.92 14.95
C SER A 24 -13.38 -11.81 13.79
N LYS A 25 -12.87 -11.55 12.58
CA LYS A 25 -13.14 -12.34 11.38
C LYS A 25 -11.96 -13.26 11.09
N ASP A 26 -12.23 -14.37 10.42
CA ASP A 26 -11.18 -15.26 9.94
C ASP A 26 -10.32 -14.56 8.86
N ALA A 27 -9.03 -14.42 9.14
CA ALA A 27 -8.07 -13.78 8.25
C ALA A 27 -7.77 -14.64 7.01
N ALA A 28 -7.84 -15.97 7.13
CA ALA A 28 -7.45 -16.90 6.06
C ALA A 28 -8.28 -16.71 4.78
N VAL A 29 -9.54 -16.28 4.93
CA VAL A 29 -10.48 -16.02 3.82
C VAL A 29 -10.03 -14.85 2.93
N TYR A 30 -9.24 -13.92 3.46
CA TYR A 30 -8.85 -12.69 2.76
C TYR A 30 -7.42 -12.73 2.19
N ILE A 31 -6.65 -13.75 2.53
CA ILE A 31 -5.28 -13.93 2.04
C ILE A 31 -5.31 -14.32 0.56
N ARG A 32 -4.47 -13.67 -0.26
CA ARG A 32 -4.36 -13.93 -1.69
C ARG A 32 -2.97 -14.41 -2.07
N GLY A 33 -2.89 -15.32 -3.03
CA GLY A 33 -1.62 -15.82 -3.56
C GLY A 33 -0.93 -16.79 -2.61
N GLU A 34 0.40 -16.86 -2.69
CA GLU A 34 1.20 -17.60 -1.72
C GLU A 34 1.17 -16.89 -0.37
N ASP A 35 0.94 -17.66 0.69
CA ASP A 35 0.97 -17.13 2.05
C ASP A 35 2.42 -16.93 2.52
N TYR A 36 3.04 -15.89 1.99
CA TYR A 36 4.38 -15.48 2.35
C TYR A 36 4.33 -14.46 3.48
N PHE A 37 4.91 -14.80 4.62
CA PHE A 37 5.06 -13.89 5.74
C PHE A 37 6.37 -13.10 5.62
N ASP A 38 6.25 -11.78 5.67
CA ASP A 38 7.39 -10.86 5.74
C ASP A 38 7.33 -10.10 7.07
N PRO A 39 8.23 -10.39 8.03
CA PRO A 39 8.22 -9.74 9.34
C PRO A 39 8.34 -8.22 9.27
N PHE A 40 9.07 -7.69 8.28
CA PHE A 40 9.23 -6.25 8.11
C PHE A 40 7.91 -5.64 7.65
N LEU A 41 7.28 -6.19 6.60
CA LEU A 41 5.98 -5.69 6.14
C LEU A 41 4.87 -5.86 7.17
N ALA A 42 4.92 -6.90 8.01
CA ALA A 42 3.97 -7.06 9.10
C ALA A 42 4.08 -5.92 10.12
N ILE A 43 5.30 -5.53 10.49
CA ILE A 43 5.55 -4.37 11.37
C ILE A 43 5.05 -3.09 10.71
N GLU A 44 5.44 -2.82 9.47
CA GLU A 44 5.02 -1.60 8.74
C GLU A 44 3.49 -1.53 8.61
N ALA A 45 2.83 -2.65 8.28
CA ALA A 45 1.36 -2.74 8.19
C ALA A 45 0.70 -2.47 9.55
N HIS A 46 1.28 -2.96 10.65
CA HIS A 46 0.80 -2.69 12.00
C HIS A 46 0.88 -1.19 12.34
N TRP A 47 2.00 -0.54 12.03
CA TRP A 47 2.16 0.91 12.23
C TRP A 47 1.11 1.69 11.45
N ALA A 48 0.95 1.40 10.16
CA ALA A 48 -0.01 2.07 9.30
C ALA A 48 -1.46 1.95 9.81
N ILE A 49 -1.86 0.80 10.34
CA ILE A 49 -3.22 0.56 10.83
C ILE A 49 -3.52 1.25 12.16
N ASN A 50 -2.50 1.49 12.98
CA ASN A 50 -2.63 2.15 14.28
C ASN A 50 -2.41 3.66 14.22
N GLU A 51 -2.05 4.19 13.06
CA GLU A 51 -1.91 5.63 12.85
C GLU A 51 -3.26 6.34 13.08
N LYS A 52 -3.23 7.47 13.78
CA LYS A 52 -4.45 8.19 14.18
C LYS A 52 -5.07 8.95 13.01
N SER A 53 -4.24 9.40 12.09
CA SER A 53 -4.67 10.09 10.88
C SER A 53 -4.72 9.10 9.71
N PRO A 54 -5.89 8.80 9.14
CA PRO A 54 -5.99 7.97 7.94
C PRO A 54 -5.18 8.53 6.76
N LEU A 55 -5.05 9.85 6.68
CA LEU A 55 -4.22 10.49 5.66
C LEU A 55 -2.74 10.15 5.83
N GLU A 56 -2.23 10.19 7.05
CA GLU A 56 -0.83 9.84 7.34
C GLU A 56 -0.59 8.34 7.17
N ALA A 57 -1.56 7.49 7.52
CA ALA A 57 -1.52 6.06 7.25
C ALA A 57 -1.35 5.78 5.74
N GLU A 58 -2.17 6.42 4.90
CA GLU A 58 -2.10 6.26 3.44
C GLU A 58 -0.80 6.83 2.87
N ARG A 59 -0.34 7.98 3.37
CA ARG A 59 0.94 8.59 2.98
C ARG A 59 2.11 7.67 3.30
N PHE A 60 2.10 7.04 4.46
CA PHE A 60 3.11 6.08 4.87
C PHE A 60 3.12 4.85 3.97
N LEU A 61 1.96 4.25 3.71
CA LEU A 61 1.85 3.06 2.85
C LEU A 61 2.30 3.36 1.40
N ASP A 62 1.95 4.53 0.87
CA ASP A 62 2.38 4.93 -0.47
C ASP A 62 3.86 5.29 -0.55
N ARG A 63 4.46 5.80 0.54
CA ARG A 63 5.92 5.96 0.64
C ARG A 63 6.63 4.60 0.58
N LEU A 64 6.16 3.63 1.37
CA LEU A 64 6.71 2.27 1.38
C LEU A 64 6.63 1.62 -0.02
N ARG A 65 5.51 1.82 -0.72
CA ARG A 65 5.37 1.39 -2.12
C ARG A 65 6.36 2.08 -3.04
N TRP A 66 6.53 3.39 -2.89
CA TRP A 66 7.45 4.17 -3.71
C TRP A 66 8.90 3.72 -3.56
N GLU A 67 9.37 3.56 -2.33
CA GLU A 67 10.72 3.09 -2.00
C GLU A 67 10.97 1.70 -2.61
N ARG A 68 9.99 0.80 -2.52
CA ARG A 68 10.09 -0.52 -3.15
C ARG A 68 10.17 -0.43 -4.68
N ILE A 69 9.42 0.48 -5.31
CA ILE A 69 9.50 0.67 -6.76
C ILE A 69 10.89 1.19 -7.14
N GLU A 70 11.46 2.13 -6.38
CA GLU A 70 12.82 2.65 -6.60
C GLU A 70 13.91 1.57 -6.45
N GLU A 71 13.76 0.68 -5.48
CA GLU A 71 14.62 -0.50 -5.35
C GLU A 71 14.59 -1.37 -6.60
N LEU A 72 13.39 -1.65 -7.10
CA LEU A 72 13.20 -2.50 -8.28
C LEU A 72 13.67 -1.81 -9.56
N GLU A 73 13.55 -0.49 -9.66
CA GLU A 73 13.95 0.30 -10.83
C GLU A 73 15.47 0.45 -10.96
N ARG A 74 16.22 0.43 -9.86
CA ARG A 74 17.67 0.77 -9.84
C ARG A 74 18.54 -0.02 -10.81
N GLU A 75 18.13 -1.23 -11.19
CA GLU A 75 18.86 -2.10 -12.12
C GLU A 75 18.39 -1.98 -13.57
N HIS A 76 17.40 -1.13 -13.84
CA HIS A 76 16.76 -0.95 -15.13
C HIS A 76 16.90 0.49 -15.64
N TYR A 77 17.34 0.66 -16.88
CA TYR A 77 17.55 2.00 -17.49
C TYR A 77 16.41 2.40 -18.42
N PHE A 78 16.21 1.64 -19.50
CA PHE A 78 15.15 1.89 -20.47
C PHE A 78 14.67 0.57 -21.07
N ASP A 79 13.99 -0.20 -20.23
CA ASP A 79 13.33 -1.45 -20.61
C ASP A 79 11.88 -1.45 -20.12
N ILE A 80 11.20 -2.58 -20.31
CA ILE A 80 9.79 -2.73 -19.94
C ILE A 80 9.62 -2.61 -18.41
N ASP A 81 10.56 -3.11 -17.60
CA ASP A 81 10.45 -3.00 -16.15
C ASP A 81 10.61 -1.55 -15.68
N TYR A 82 11.47 -0.75 -16.32
CA TYR A 82 11.56 0.70 -16.10
C TYR A 82 10.24 1.40 -16.42
N LEU A 83 9.64 1.13 -17.59
CA LEU A 83 8.35 1.72 -17.98
C LEU A 83 7.23 1.36 -17.00
N ILE A 84 7.26 0.15 -16.44
CA ILE A 84 6.28 -0.31 -15.45
C ILE A 84 6.51 0.38 -14.10
N ALA A 85 7.76 0.50 -13.65
CA ALA A 85 8.10 1.26 -12.44
C ALA A 85 7.60 2.71 -12.55
N TYR A 86 7.83 3.36 -13.68
CA TYR A 86 7.31 4.68 -13.98
C TYR A 86 5.77 4.73 -13.92
N ALA A 87 5.09 3.77 -14.55
CA ALA A 87 3.64 3.70 -14.53
C ALA A 87 3.07 3.52 -13.11
N LEU A 88 3.71 2.69 -12.27
CA LEU A 88 3.30 2.50 -10.86
C LEU A 88 3.48 3.78 -10.04
N LYS A 89 4.61 4.49 -10.21
CA LYS A 89 4.84 5.80 -9.58
C LYS A 89 3.80 6.82 -10.01
N LEU A 90 3.47 6.86 -11.31
CA LEU A 90 2.44 7.74 -11.85
C LEU A 90 1.08 7.46 -11.22
N GLN A 91 0.68 6.19 -11.08
CA GLN A 91 -0.57 5.81 -10.43
C GLN A 91 -0.66 6.29 -8.96
N ILE A 92 0.45 6.26 -8.23
CA ILE A 92 0.51 6.80 -6.87
C ILE A 92 0.26 8.32 -6.91
N LEU A 93 0.95 9.05 -7.81
CA LEU A 93 0.75 10.50 -7.94
C LEU A 93 -0.68 10.88 -8.35
N GLU A 94 -1.27 10.17 -9.31
CA GLU A 94 -2.66 10.38 -9.74
C GLU A 94 -3.67 10.10 -8.61
N ARG A 95 -3.37 9.15 -7.72
CA ARG A 95 -4.15 8.92 -6.52
C ARG A 95 -4.06 10.12 -5.57
N TRP A 96 -2.86 10.62 -5.30
CA TRP A 96 -2.67 11.78 -4.42
C TRP A 96 -3.27 13.06 -4.98
N GLN A 97 -3.19 13.28 -6.29
CA GLN A 97 -3.87 14.38 -6.96
C GLN A 97 -5.39 14.34 -6.74
N ARG A 98 -6.00 13.15 -6.75
CA ARG A 98 -7.44 13.00 -6.45
C ARG A 98 -7.75 13.25 -4.97
N ILE A 99 -6.90 12.80 -4.06
CA ILE A 99 -7.07 13.04 -2.62
C ILE A 99 -6.96 14.54 -2.30
N ASP A 100 -6.01 15.23 -2.93
CA ASP A 100 -5.75 16.67 -2.76
C ASP A 100 -6.75 17.57 -3.48
N SER A 101 -7.64 16.99 -4.30
CA SER A 101 -8.74 17.74 -4.91
C SER A 101 -9.76 18.18 -3.84
N GLU A 102 -10.45 19.31 -4.06
CA GLU A 102 -11.47 19.83 -3.13
C GLU A 102 -12.54 18.79 -2.76
N GLY A 103 -12.85 17.86 -3.68
CA GLY A 103 -13.78 16.75 -3.43
C GLY A 103 -13.16 15.61 -2.64
N GLY A 104 -11.89 15.27 -2.89
CA GLY A 104 -11.17 14.21 -2.19
C GLY A 104 -10.95 14.53 -0.71
N MET A 105 -10.59 15.77 -0.41
CA MET A 105 -10.37 16.22 0.97
C MET A 105 -11.65 16.19 1.80
N ARG A 106 -12.81 16.52 1.21
CA ARG A 106 -14.12 16.42 1.89
C ARG A 106 -14.47 14.98 2.25
N VAL A 107 -14.34 14.04 1.30
CA VAL A 107 -14.61 12.61 1.56
C VAL A 107 -13.69 12.07 2.66
N LEU A 108 -12.43 12.50 2.69
CA LEU A 108 -11.49 12.07 3.70
C LEU A 108 -11.82 12.63 5.09
N GLN A 109 -12.27 13.89 5.18
CA GLN A 109 -12.76 14.49 6.42
C GLN A 109 -14.04 13.81 6.95
N ASP A 110 -14.97 13.47 6.06
CA ASP A 110 -16.20 12.77 6.43
C ASP A 110 -15.91 11.37 7.02
N LEU A 111 -14.93 10.65 6.47
CA LEU A 111 -14.52 9.33 6.98
C LEU A 111 -13.81 9.38 8.34
N VAL A 112 -13.15 10.48 8.68
CA VAL A 112 -12.51 10.68 10.01
C VAL A 112 -13.54 11.06 11.07
N SER A 113 -14.65 11.64 10.65
CA SER A 113 -15.71 12.17 11.54
C SER A 113 -16.79 11.14 11.89
N ALA A 114 -16.76 9.95 11.27
CA ALA A 114 -17.73 8.86 11.42
C ALA A 114 -17.19 7.70 12.26
#